data_AF-A0A973IU86-F1
#
_entry.id   AF-A0A973IU86-F1
#
_cell.length_a   1.000
_cell.length_b   1.000
_cell.length_c   1.000
_cell.angle_alpha   90.00
_cell.angle_beta   90.00
_cell.angle_gamma   90.00
#
_symmetry.space_group_name_H-M   'P 1'
#
loop_
_entity.id
_entity.type
_entity.pdbx_description
1 polymer ?
#
loop_
_entity_poly.entity_id
_entity_poly.type
_entity_poly.pdbx_seq_one_letter_code
_entity_poly.pdbx_strand_id
1 'polypeptide(L)' 'ETEFSSKFSPFINSGNIYRLADEFNLAYSHIEANGNPKIVFLDLALKVTRLIHIQNNT' A
#
# COMPACT_ATOMS: atom_id res chain seq x y z
N GLU A 1 -0.32 15.27 9.09
CA GLU A 1 -0.55 13.81 8.89
C GLU A 1 -1.80 13.24 9.59
N THR A 2 -2.35 13.87 10.63
CA THR A 2 -3.42 13.27 11.47
C THR A 2 -4.70 12.94 10.71
N GLU A 3 -5.13 13.81 9.78
CA GLU A 3 -6.35 13.57 8.99
C GLU A 3 -6.20 12.38 8.03
N PHE A 4 -5.03 12.24 7.41
CA PHE A 4 -4.71 11.10 6.55
C PHE A 4 -4.70 9.81 7.36
N SER A 5 -4.01 9.81 8.52
CA SER A 5 -3.93 8.62 9.38
C SER A 5 -5.31 8.17 9.87
N SER A 6 -6.18 9.10 10.29
CA SER A 6 -7.54 8.78 10.71
C SER A 6 -8.42 8.22 9.60
N LYS A 7 -8.23 8.69 8.35
CA LYS A 7 -8.95 8.18 7.18
C LYS A 7 -8.36 6.87 6.64
N PHE A 8 -7.07 6.64 6.81
CA PHE A 8 -6.36 5.47 6.28
C PHE A 8 -6.39 4.27 7.23
N SER A 9 -6.28 4.51 8.55
CA SER A 9 -6.36 3.50 9.61
C SER A 9 -7.52 2.51 9.51
N PRO A 10 -8.79 2.92 9.22
CA PRO A 10 -9.90 1.97 9.11
C PRO A 10 -9.80 1.01 7.91
N PHE A 11 -8.94 1.30 6.93
CA PHE A 11 -8.67 0.40 5.80
C PHE A 11 -7.56 -0.62 6.11
N ILE A 12 -6.85 -0.46 7.22
CA ILE A 12 -5.78 -1.36 7.67
C ILE A 12 -6.33 -2.33 8.70
N ASN A 13 -6.21 -3.62 8.42
CA ASN A 13 -6.69 -4.72 9.23
C ASN A 13 -5.60 -5.78 9.36
N SER A 14 -5.75 -6.70 10.32
CA SER A 14 -4.80 -7.79 10.54
C SER A 14 -4.58 -8.69 9.32
N GLY A 15 -5.54 -8.74 8.38
CA GLY A 15 -5.44 -9.52 7.14
C GLY A 15 -4.68 -8.85 6.00
N ASN A 16 -4.54 -7.52 5.99
CA ASN A 16 -3.89 -6.77 4.91
C ASN A 16 -2.65 -5.98 5.36
N ILE A 17 -2.46 -5.74 6.65
CA ILE A 17 -1.34 -4.95 7.20
C ILE A 17 0.03 -5.49 6.79
N TYR A 18 0.24 -6.81 6.87
CA TYR A 18 1.50 -7.45 6.49
C TYR A 18 1.76 -7.36 4.99
N ARG A 19 0.71 -7.50 4.16
CA ARG A 19 0.82 -7.40 2.70
C ARG A 19 1.09 -5.98 2.25
N LEU A 20 0.44 -5.00 2.88
CA LEU A 20 0.70 -3.59 2.62
C LEU A 20 2.14 -3.22 2.99
N ALA A 21 2.62 -3.66 4.15
CA ALA A 21 3.99 -3.43 4.58
C ALA A 21 5.01 -4.03 3.60
N ASP A 22 4.77 -5.26 3.12
CA ASP A 22 5.62 -5.90 2.12
C ASP A 22 5.66 -5.11 0.80
N GLU A 23 4.50 -4.68 0.29
CA GLU A 23 4.41 -3.88 -0.93
C GLU A 23 5.07 -2.50 -0.81
N PHE A 24 4.97 -1.85 0.35
CA PHE A 24 5.70 -0.60 0.61
C PHE A 24 7.22 -0.82 0.62
N ASN A 25 7.69 -1.91 1.24
CA ASN A 25 9.12 -2.27 1.23
C ASN A 25 9.60 -2.61 -0.18
N LEU A 26 8.81 -3.34 -0.97
CA LEU A 26 9.13 -3.67 -2.36
C LEU A 26 9.23 -2.42 -3.22
N ALA A 27 8.27 -1.49 -3.09
CA ALA A 27 8.31 -0.21 -3.78
C ALA A 27 9.56 0.59 -3.37
N TYR A 28 9.89 0.63 -2.09
CA TYR A 28 11.11 1.26 -1.59
C TYR A 28 12.37 0.65 -2.23
N SER A 29 12.51 -0.67 -2.22
CA SER A 29 13.63 -1.37 -2.86
C SER A 29 13.70 -1.13 -4.38
N HIS A 30 12.55 -1.03 -5.06
CA HIS A 30 12.53 -0.69 -6.49
C HIS A 30 13.01 0.74 -6.75
N ILE A 31 12.70 1.71 -5.88
CA ILE A 31 13.24 3.07 -5.99
C ILE A 31 14.75 3.09 -5.74
N GLU A 32 15.23 2.38 -4.71
CA GLU A 32 16.67 2.25 -4.42
C GLU A 32 17.44 1.59 -5.57
N ALA A 33 16.81 0.65 -6.28
CA ALA A 33 17.37 0.01 -7.46
C ALA A 33 17.34 0.88 -8.74
N ASN A 34 17.15 2.20 -8.63
CA ASN A 34 16.96 3.14 -9.74
C ASN A 34 15.73 2.83 -10.63
N GLY A 35 14.71 2.21 -10.07
CA GLY A 35 13.42 2.01 -10.74
C GLY A 35 12.71 3.33 -11.01
N ASN A 36 11.90 3.36 -12.07
CA ASN A 36 11.15 4.57 -12.42
C ASN A 36 10.07 4.87 -11.36
N PRO A 37 10.16 6.00 -10.64
CA PRO A 37 9.26 6.28 -9.53
C PRO A 37 7.80 6.37 -9.96
N LYS A 38 7.52 6.89 -11.16
CA LYS A 38 6.14 7.00 -11.67
C LYS A 38 5.49 5.63 -11.85
N ILE A 39 6.25 4.66 -12.33
CA ILE A 39 5.75 3.29 -12.56
C ILE A 39 5.61 2.56 -11.22
N VAL A 40 6.60 2.69 -10.34
CA VAL A 40 6.59 2.04 -9.01
C VAL A 40 5.42 2.56 -8.17
N PHE A 41 5.18 3.88 -8.14
CA PHE A 41 4.05 4.45 -7.41
C PHE A 41 2.70 4.07 -8.03
N LEU A 42 2.61 3.92 -9.35
CA LEU A 42 1.39 3.47 -10.02
C LEU A 42 1.06 2.02 -9.62
N ASP A 43 2.04 1.12 -9.66
CA ASP A 43 1.87 -0.28 -9.24
C ASP A 43 1.45 -0.35 -7.77
N LEU A 44 2.16 0.37 -6.89
CA LEU A 44 1.83 0.46 -5.47
C LEU A 44 0.39 0.97 -5.25
N ALA A 45 -0.03 2.04 -5.94
CA ALA A 45 -1.39 2.58 -5.80
C ALA A 45 -2.48 1.58 -6.21
N LEU A 46 -2.27 0.83 -7.29
CA LEU A 46 -3.19 -0.21 -7.74
C LEU A 46 -3.28 -1.36 -6.72
N LYS A 47 -2.14 -1.81 -6.19
CA LYS A 47 -2.08 -2.88 -5.20
C LYS A 47 -2.68 -2.48 -3.85
N VAL A 48 -2.37 -1.27 -3.36
CA VAL A 48 -2.97 -0.70 -2.14
C VAL A 48 -4.48 -0.63 -2.32
N THR A 49 -4.97 -0.11 -3.46
CA THR A 49 -6.41 -0.06 -3.76
C THR A 49 -7.06 -1.45 -3.73
N ARG A 50 -6.39 -2.50 -4.22
CA ARG A 50 -6.90 -3.87 -4.12
C ARG A 50 -6.90 -4.38 -2.66
N LEU A 51 -5.82 -4.16 -1.92
CA LEU A 51 -5.64 -4.66 -0.56
C LEU A 51 -6.59 -4.02 0.47
N ILE A 52 -6.98 -2.76 0.28
CA ILE A 52 -7.97 -2.10 1.13
C ILE A 52 -9.40 -2.60 0.86
N HIS A 53 -9.70 -3.09 -0.35
CA HIS A 53 -11.02 -3.62 -0.70
C HIS A 53 -11.22 -5.10 -0.34
N ILE A 54 -10.13 -5.86 -0.16
CA ILE A 54 -10.18 -7.29 0.20
C ILE A 54 -10.91 -7.57 1.52
N GLN A 55 -10.98 -6.60 2.44
CA GLN A 55 -11.70 -6.76 3.71
C GLN A 55 -13.23 -6.66 3.59
N ASN A 56 -13.78 -6.10 2.50
CA ASN A 56 -15.22 -5.84 2.40
C ASN A 56 -16.03 -7.04 1.84
N ASN A 57 -15.41 -8.21 1.63
CA ASN A 57 -16.04 -9.39 1.00
C ASN A 57 -16.27 -10.59 1.93
N THR A 58 -16.37 -10.36 3.23
CA THR A 58 -16.83 -11.33 4.25
C THR A 58 -17.64 -10.63 5.31
#